data_AF-A0A6V8MWY7-F1
#
_entry.id   AF-A0A6V8MWY7-F1
#
_cell.length_a   1.000
_cell.length_b   1.000
_cell.length_c   1.000
_cell.angle_alpha   90.00
_cell.angle_beta   90.00
_cell.angle_gamma   90.00
#
_symmetry.space_group_name_H-M   'P 1'
#
loop_
_entity.id
_entity.type
_entity.pdbx_description
1 polymer ?
#
loop_
_entity_poly.entity_id
_entity_poly.type
_entity_poly.pdbx_seq_one_letter_code
_entity_poly.pdbx_strand_id
1 'polypeptide(L)'
;MEIRIEQMNEVARAEFIERLDAALMRDLSDYYKIGRDQRREFLAAAVELAENKGFKSEQGMASYVLALWYLDIDFEEKSTALETLLVSPLPEVRRVHAFNQWVETVLGDPDNIAAADEALTKSLQLTEPWGN
;
A
#
# COMPACT_ATOMS: atom_id res chain seq x y z
N MET A 1 -17.49 21.84 -16.37
CA MET A 1 -17.96 20.68 -15.59
C MET A 1 -16.80 19.96 -14.90
N GLU A 2 -15.56 20.19 -15.31
CA GLU A 2 -14.33 19.63 -14.72
C GLU A 2 -14.06 20.16 -13.30
N ILE A 3 -14.21 21.47 -13.06
CA ILE A 3 -13.98 22.10 -11.73
C ILE A 3 -14.79 21.44 -10.60
N ARG A 4 -16.02 20.96 -10.87
CA ARG A 4 -16.84 20.29 -9.85
C ARG A 4 -16.40 18.86 -9.56
N ILE A 5 -15.84 18.17 -10.55
CA ILE A 5 -15.37 16.78 -10.42
C ILE A 5 -14.04 16.78 -9.64
N GLU A 6 -13.15 17.71 -9.95
CA GLU A 6 -11.88 17.89 -9.22
C GLU A 6 -12.12 18.19 -7.74
N GLN A 7 -13.01 19.13 -7.42
CA GLN A 7 -13.39 19.45 -6.04
C GLN A 7 -14.03 18.25 -5.31
N MET A 8 -14.86 17.46 -5.99
CA MET A 8 -15.43 16.24 -5.40
C MET A 8 -14.34 15.19 -5.10
N ASN A 9 -13.38 15.02 -6.00
CA ASN A 9 -12.27 14.09 -5.82
C ASN A 9 -11.36 14.52 -4.67
N GLU A 10 -11.08 15.82 -4.53
CA GLU A 10 -10.34 16.37 -3.39
C GLU A 10 -11.03 16.11 -2.06
N VAL A 11 -12.35 16.32 -1.98
CA VAL A 11 -13.14 16.04 -0.78
C VAL A 11 -13.13 14.55 -0.44
N ALA A 12 -13.35 13.68 -1.44
CA ALA A 12 -13.32 12.24 -1.23
C ALA A 12 -11.94 11.74 -0.76
N ARG A 13 -10.85 12.30 -1.32
CA ARG A 13 -9.47 12.00 -0.91
C ARG A 13 -9.21 12.44 0.53
N ALA A 14 -9.64 13.64 0.90
CA ALA A 14 -9.51 14.13 2.27
C ALA A 14 -10.29 13.25 3.27
N GLU A 15 -11.52 12.84 2.93
CA GLU A 15 -12.32 11.93 3.76
C GLU A 15 -11.66 10.55 3.89
N PHE A 16 -11.10 10.01 2.81
CA PHE A 16 -10.34 8.76 2.87
C PHE A 16 -9.12 8.85 3.79
N ILE A 17 -8.34 9.93 3.70
CA ILE A 17 -7.18 10.16 4.58
C ILE A 17 -7.60 10.22 6.06
N GLU A 18 -8.71 10.91 6.39
CA GLU A 18 -9.19 10.96 7.78
C GLU A 18 -9.67 9.58 8.27
N ARG A 19 -10.34 8.79 7.42
CA ARG A 19 -10.71 7.41 7.75
C ARG A 19 -9.48 6.52 7.98
N LEU A 20 -8.43 6.73 7.18
CA LEU A 20 -7.16 6.01 7.32
C LEU A 20 -6.43 6.40 8.61
N ASP A 21 -6.33 7.70 8.94
CA ASP A 21 -5.76 8.17 10.23
C ASP A 21 -6.51 7.54 11.41
N ALA A 22 -7.85 7.54 11.38
CA ALA A 22 -8.65 6.94 12.43
C ALA A 22 -8.44 5.42 12.57
N ALA A 23 -8.30 4.70 11.45
CA ALA A 23 -8.02 3.26 11.46
C ALA A 23 -6.61 2.97 12.01
N LEU A 24 -5.60 3.70 11.55
CA LEU A 24 -4.22 3.55 12.04
C LEU A 24 -4.10 3.93 13.51
N MET A 25 -4.76 4.98 13.98
CA MET A 25 -4.81 5.35 15.40
C MET A 25 -5.43 4.27 16.28
N ARG A 26 -6.38 3.49 15.75
CA ARG A 26 -7.02 2.39 16.48
C ARG A 26 -6.13 1.14 16.51
N ASP A 27 -5.52 0.81 15.38
CA ASP A 27 -4.93 -0.52 15.17
C ASP A 27 -3.41 -0.56 15.33
N LEU A 28 -2.71 0.57 15.16
CA LEU A 28 -1.26 0.65 15.26
C LEU A 28 -0.83 1.22 16.62
N SER A 29 -0.18 0.38 17.42
CA SER A 29 0.17 0.69 18.83
C SER A 29 1.05 1.92 18.98
N ASP A 30 1.88 2.26 18.01
CA ASP A 30 2.84 3.37 18.10
C ASP A 30 2.43 4.60 17.29
N TYR A 31 1.35 4.53 16.52
CA TYR A 31 0.94 5.60 15.62
C TYR A 31 0.53 6.88 16.37
N TYR A 32 -0.01 6.73 17.59
CA TYR A 32 -0.36 7.87 18.47
C TYR A 32 0.84 8.73 18.88
N LYS A 33 2.07 8.22 18.78
CA LYS A 33 3.30 8.93 19.18
C LYS A 33 3.64 10.07 18.21
N ILE A 34 3.09 10.04 16.99
CA ILE A 34 3.32 11.06 15.96
C ILE A 34 2.23 12.12 16.06
N GLY A 35 2.62 13.40 15.95
CA GLY A 35 1.69 14.52 15.97
C GLY A 35 0.71 14.48 14.80
N ARG A 36 -0.51 14.98 14.99
CA ARG A 36 -1.59 14.93 13.97
C ARG A 36 -1.14 15.50 12.62
N ASP A 37 -0.44 16.62 12.61
CA ASP A 37 -0.01 17.29 11.37
C ASP A 37 1.00 16.41 10.60
N GLN A 38 1.97 15.82 11.30
CA GLN A 38 2.93 14.89 10.71
C GLN A 38 2.26 13.62 10.17
N ARG A 39 1.26 13.07 10.88
CA ARG A 39 0.49 11.91 10.40
C ARG A 39 -0.27 12.25 9.12
N ARG A 40 -0.90 13.43 9.05
CA ARG A 40 -1.60 13.89 7.85
C ARG A 40 -0.65 14.08 6.67
N GLU A 41 0.52 14.68 6.89
CA GLU A 41 1.55 14.83 5.86
C GLU A 41 2.02 13.47 5.35
N PHE A 42 2.33 12.54 6.27
CA PHE A 42 2.70 11.16 5.92
C PHE A 42 1.60 10.48 5.09
N LEU A 43 0.35 10.49 5.56
CA LEU A 43 -0.76 9.83 4.87
C LEU A 43 -1.01 10.43 3.49
N ALA A 44 -0.97 11.76 3.35
CA ALA A 44 -1.18 12.42 2.07
C ALA A 44 -0.11 12.01 1.04
N ALA A 45 1.16 11.96 1.46
CA ALA A 45 2.28 11.52 0.62
C ALA A 45 2.21 10.02 0.30
N ALA A 46 1.90 9.19 1.30
CA ALA A 46 1.80 7.74 1.12
C ALA A 46 0.66 7.34 0.16
N VAL A 47 -0.48 8.03 0.26
CA VAL A 47 -1.61 7.85 -0.68
C VAL A 47 -1.22 8.30 -2.08
N GLU A 48 -0.54 9.44 -2.23
CA GLU A 48 -0.05 9.91 -3.53
C GLU A 48 0.93 8.92 -4.18
N LEU A 49 1.85 8.37 -3.40
CA LEU A 49 2.76 7.32 -3.87
C LEU A 49 1.99 6.08 -4.32
N ALA A 50 1.01 5.62 -3.55
CA ALA A 50 0.17 4.48 -3.94
C ALA A 50 -0.59 4.73 -5.25
N GLU A 51 -1.16 5.94 -5.42
CA GLU A 51 -1.83 6.37 -6.64
C GLU A 51 -0.87 6.34 -7.84
N ASN A 52 0.37 6.81 -7.67
CA ASN A 52 1.42 6.79 -8.69
C ASN A 52 1.87 5.36 -9.06
N LYS A 53 1.74 4.39 -8.16
CA LYS A 53 1.92 2.95 -8.45
C LYS A 53 0.66 2.30 -9.06
N GLY A 54 -0.36 3.09 -9.35
CA GLY A 54 -1.58 2.63 -10.00
C GLY A 54 -2.53 1.85 -9.09
N PHE A 55 -2.44 2.01 -7.76
CA PHE A 55 -3.51 1.57 -6.87
C PHE A 55 -4.67 2.55 -6.97
N LYS A 56 -5.86 2.06 -7.28
CA LYS A 56 -7.07 2.87 -7.48
C LYS A 56 -8.10 2.64 -6.39
N SER A 57 -8.04 1.50 -5.70
CA SER A 57 -8.96 1.20 -4.60
C SER A 57 -8.40 1.69 -3.27
N GLU A 58 -9.31 2.04 -2.36
CA GLU A 58 -8.96 2.36 -0.96
C GLU A 58 -8.20 1.21 -0.29
N GLN A 59 -8.53 -0.04 -0.61
CA GLN A 59 -7.85 -1.21 -0.06
C GLN A 59 -6.38 -1.30 -0.53
N GLY A 60 -6.13 -1.05 -1.83
CA GLY A 60 -4.79 -1.05 -2.38
C GLY A 60 -3.94 0.07 -1.79
N MET A 61 -4.49 1.28 -1.72
CA MET A 61 -3.83 2.43 -1.08
C MET A 61 -3.54 2.17 0.39
N ALA A 62 -4.52 1.69 1.17
CA ALA A 62 -4.32 1.39 2.58
C ALA A 62 -3.27 0.30 2.82
N SER A 63 -3.23 -0.74 1.97
CA SER A 63 -2.21 -1.79 2.02
C SER A 63 -0.81 -1.20 1.79
N TYR A 64 -0.68 -0.30 0.81
CA TYR A 64 0.58 0.37 0.50
C TYR A 64 1.04 1.31 1.62
N VAL A 65 0.12 2.10 2.20
CA VAL A 65 0.42 2.96 3.35
C VAL A 65 0.91 2.14 4.55
N LEU A 66 0.30 0.97 4.82
CA LEU A 66 0.75 0.09 5.89
C LEU A 66 2.14 -0.47 5.63
N ALA A 67 2.47 -0.84 4.40
CA ALA A 67 3.83 -1.29 4.07
C ALA A 67 4.86 -0.19 4.29
N LEU A 68 4.58 1.04 3.83
CA LEU A 68 5.44 2.21 4.09
C LEU A 68 5.63 2.46 5.59
N TRP A 69 4.56 2.30 6.38
CA TRP A 69 4.63 2.46 7.83
C TRP A 69 5.59 1.47 8.49
N TYR A 70 5.58 0.20 8.05
CA TYR A 70 6.36 -0.85 8.70
C TYR A 70 7.76 -1.06 8.12
N LEU A 71 7.97 -0.77 6.84
CA LEU A 71 9.18 -1.16 6.10
C LEU A 71 10.02 0.01 5.58
N ASP A 72 9.63 1.25 5.92
CA ASP A 72 10.21 2.52 5.46
C ASP A 72 10.05 2.80 3.95
N ILE A 73 10.46 3.98 3.50
CA ILE A 73 10.21 4.49 2.14
C ILE A 73 10.93 3.72 1.02
N ASP A 74 12.02 3.03 1.35
CA ASP A 74 12.87 2.29 0.40
C ASP A 74 12.49 0.82 0.26
N PHE A 75 11.37 0.39 0.88
CA PHE A 75 11.00 -1.03 0.91
C PHE A 75 10.85 -1.66 -0.47
N GLU A 76 10.43 -0.88 -1.47
CA GLU A 76 10.30 -1.36 -2.84
C GLU A 76 11.64 -1.79 -3.43
N GLU A 77 12.70 -1.03 -3.15
CA GLU A 77 14.06 -1.25 -3.68
C GLU A 77 14.70 -2.53 -3.11
N LYS A 78 14.11 -3.10 -2.06
CA LYS A 78 14.57 -4.35 -1.46
C LYS A 78 14.36 -5.54 -2.41
N SER A 79 13.41 -5.47 -3.35
CA SER A 79 13.11 -6.58 -4.28
C SER A 79 12.69 -6.12 -5.68
N THR A 80 13.44 -6.59 -6.68
CA THR A 80 13.07 -6.43 -8.10
C THR A 80 11.73 -7.12 -8.44
N ALA A 81 11.39 -8.23 -7.76
CA ALA A 81 10.13 -8.92 -7.97
C ALA A 81 8.95 -8.06 -7.49
N LEU A 82 9.11 -7.39 -6.34
CA LEU A 82 8.14 -6.44 -5.80
C LEU A 82 8.00 -5.21 -6.71
N GLU A 83 9.10 -4.58 -7.12
CA GLU A 83 9.07 -3.45 -8.06
C GLU A 83 8.30 -3.79 -9.33
N THR A 84 8.57 -4.98 -9.89
CA THR A 84 7.88 -5.49 -11.08
C THR A 84 6.39 -5.70 -10.82
N LEU A 85 6.02 -6.25 -9.66
CA LEU A 85 4.62 -6.47 -9.29
C LEU A 85 3.85 -5.15 -9.23
N LEU A 86 4.41 -4.13 -8.58
CA LEU A 86 3.74 -2.86 -8.33
C LEU A 86 3.35 -2.15 -9.63
N VAL A 87 4.17 -2.25 -10.68
CA VAL A 87 3.88 -1.64 -11.99
C VAL A 87 3.25 -2.61 -12.99
N SER A 88 2.97 -3.86 -12.59
CA SER A 88 2.41 -4.88 -13.49
C SER A 88 0.98 -4.53 -13.93
N PRO A 89 0.56 -4.99 -15.14
CA PRO A 89 -0.81 -4.77 -15.63
C PRO A 89 -1.85 -5.68 -14.95
N LEU A 90 -1.44 -6.49 -13.97
CA LEU A 90 -2.32 -7.44 -13.30
C LEU A 90 -3.50 -6.73 -12.59
N PRO A 91 -4.64 -7.41 -12.46
CA PRO A 91 -5.75 -6.93 -11.64
C PRO A 91 -5.27 -6.50 -10.25
N GLU A 92 -5.73 -5.33 -9.79
CA GLU A 92 -5.27 -4.74 -8.53
C GLU A 92 -5.42 -5.72 -7.34
N VAL A 93 -6.50 -6.50 -7.29
CA VAL A 93 -6.70 -7.51 -6.24
C VAL A 93 -5.58 -8.55 -6.18
N ARG A 94 -5.05 -8.98 -7.34
CA ARG A 94 -3.91 -9.92 -7.41
C ARG A 94 -2.63 -9.24 -6.94
N ARG A 95 -2.39 -8.00 -7.40
CA ARG A 95 -1.24 -7.19 -6.97
C ARG A 95 -1.25 -7.01 -5.46
N VAL A 96 -2.35 -6.53 -4.89
CA VAL A 96 -2.50 -6.30 -3.45
C VAL A 96 -2.32 -7.60 -2.66
N HIS A 97 -2.88 -8.71 -3.11
CA HIS A 97 -2.71 -9.99 -2.40
C HIS A 97 -1.25 -10.44 -2.38
N ALA A 98 -0.57 -10.49 -3.54
CA ALA A 98 0.82 -10.91 -3.61
C ALA A 98 1.76 -9.93 -2.88
N PHE A 99 1.48 -8.64 -2.98
CA PHE A 99 2.18 -7.59 -2.25
C PHE A 99 2.06 -7.75 -0.74
N ASN A 100 0.86 -7.97 -0.21
CA ASN A 100 0.66 -8.16 1.24
C ASN A 100 1.36 -9.42 1.75
N GLN A 101 1.42 -10.48 0.95
CA GLN A 101 2.16 -11.70 1.30
C GLN A 101 3.67 -11.47 1.33
N TRP A 102 4.19 -10.67 0.39
CA TRP A 102 5.59 -10.24 0.42
C TRP A 102 5.88 -9.44 1.70
N VAL A 103 5.06 -8.41 2.00
CA VAL A 103 5.22 -7.56 3.19
C VAL A 103 5.16 -8.37 4.48
N GLU A 104 4.15 -9.25 4.62
CA GLU A 104 4.01 -10.13 5.78
C GLU A 104 5.25 -11.01 5.98
N THR A 105 5.81 -11.54 4.90
CA THR A 105 7.02 -12.36 4.95
C THR A 105 8.23 -11.56 5.40
N VAL A 106 8.42 -10.33 4.88
CA VAL A 106 9.51 -9.44 5.32
C VAL A 106 9.35 -9.05 6.79
N LEU A 107 8.13 -8.80 7.28
CA LEU A 107 7.91 -8.51 8.69
C LEU A 107 8.20 -9.70 9.61
N GLY A 108 8.02 -10.92 9.11
CA GLY A 108 8.36 -12.15 9.84
C GLY A 108 9.85 -12.49 9.85
N ASP A 109 10.56 -12.21 8.75
CA ASP A 109 11.98 -12.50 8.57
C ASP A 109 12.67 -11.41 7.71
N PRO A 110 13.04 -10.26 8.30
CA PRO A 110 13.51 -9.08 7.55
C PRO A 110 14.80 -9.29 6.75
N ASP A 111 15.64 -10.24 7.18
CA ASP A 111 16.93 -10.53 6.55
C ASP A 111 16.79 -11.46 5.33
N ASN A 112 15.59 -11.99 5.07
CA ASN A 112 15.35 -13.05 4.09
C ASN A 112 14.40 -12.61 2.97
N ILE A 113 14.83 -11.61 2.20
CA ILE A 113 14.06 -11.10 1.06
C ILE A 113 13.75 -12.20 0.02
N ALA A 114 14.64 -13.18 -0.14
CA ALA A 114 14.41 -14.30 -1.05
C ALA A 114 13.14 -15.10 -0.69
N ALA A 115 12.86 -15.30 0.61
CA ALA A 115 11.63 -15.95 1.05
C ALA A 115 10.39 -15.09 0.75
N ALA A 116 10.49 -13.76 0.87
CA ALA A 116 9.41 -12.85 0.51
C ALA A 116 9.11 -12.88 -1.00
N ASP A 117 10.14 -12.94 -1.84
CA ASP A 117 10.00 -13.08 -3.29
C ASP A 117 9.35 -14.42 -3.69
N GLU A 118 9.71 -15.50 -2.98
CA GLU A 118 9.07 -16.81 -3.15
C GLU A 118 7.59 -16.75 -2.77
N ALA A 119 7.27 -16.13 -1.62
CA ALA A 119 5.89 -15.97 -1.15
C ALA A 119 5.06 -15.16 -2.16
N LEU A 120 5.58 -14.04 -2.66
CA LEU A 120 4.98 -13.23 -3.71
C LEU A 120 4.69 -14.09 -4.96
N THR A 121 5.70 -14.81 -5.45
CA THR A 121 5.57 -15.64 -6.66
C THR A 121 4.50 -16.71 -6.48
N LYS A 122 4.49 -17.38 -5.33
CA LYS A 122 3.49 -18.40 -4.98
C LYS A 122 2.08 -17.81 -4.90
N SER A 123 1.93 -16.62 -4.31
CA SER A 123 0.65 -15.91 -4.27
C SER A 123 0.13 -15.53 -5.65
N LEU A 124 1.01 -15.13 -6.57
CA LEU A 124 0.61 -14.88 -7.95
C LEU A 124 0.12 -16.14 -8.65
N GLN A 125 0.77 -17.29 -8.44
CA GLN A 125 0.35 -18.58 -9.00
C GLN A 125 -1.01 -19.01 -8.44
N LEU A 126 -1.22 -18.91 -7.12
CA LEU A 126 -2.48 -19.29 -6.48
C LEU A 126 -3.67 -18.42 -6.93
N THR A 127 -3.39 -17.18 -7.35
CA THR A 127 -4.40 -16.21 -7.76
C THR A 127 -4.54 -16.07 -9.27
N GLU A 128 -3.86 -16.90 -10.07
CA GLU A 128 -4.02 -16.96 -11.53
C GLU A 128 -5.50 -17.02 -11.98
N PRO A 129 -6.40 -17.78 -11.32
CA PRO A 129 -7.81 -17.82 -11.71
C PRO A 129 -8.56 -16.48 -11.55
N TRP A 130 -7.99 -15.49 -10.87
CA TRP A 130 -8.64 -14.19 -10.61
C TRP A 130 -8.49 -13.19 -11.77
N GLY A 131 -7.92 -13.64 -12.91
CA GLY A 131 -7.82 -12.87 -14.14
C GLY A 131 -6.38 -12.44 -14.46
N ASN A 132 -6.12 -12.16 -15.74
CA ASN A 132 -4.83 -11.74 -16.28
C ASN A 132 -4.85 -10.27 -16.69
#